data_AF-A0A8H3YIR4-F1
#
_entry.id   AF-A0A8H3YIR4-F1
#
_cell.length_a   1.000
_cell.length_b   1.000
_cell.length_c   1.000
_cell.angle_alpha   90.00
_cell.angle_beta   90.00
_cell.angle_gamma   90.00
#
_symmetry.space_group_name_H-M   'P 1'
#
loop_
_entity.id
_entity.type
_entity.pdbx_description
1 polymer ?
#
loop_
_entity_poly.entity_id
_entity_poly.type
_entity_poly.pdbx_seq_one_letter_code
_entity_poly.pdbx_strand_id
1 'polypeptide(L)'
;MLRHARPFATHTARSTNPRVTAISARTIFISRSLQNQQVTHEKQNVSISRQEDQGHPKITAVPFHFGVEDANSRLKIAALLATATIPNLIYATILRFLPPLPESVQNFLREFGIGGNSLKHVTTRAVLWPIWRFSFIAEAGAKQLEGSGRRGKVWFAVKEGSVPGNSFSPLSLLPFSTQPIPDVLPPYTPSLDLAQLGPDTPIAAVPFGGYTPADVLERLKNESGRIVEWHGLKIDLEKDLDVQLLASYPIYFPLYIGEFEFSPDDSKKTRRVTIVMDAHDENADDCRLAVPRPYGGPTPDSPTYYINSPAFISDATFQLSPQTLYNRSLGGSLATALSDSFGHWLNPPAIPPYGAESETGQVDRTAAYTPPRSPLIRVEEQAARVEEVDWSDPRLQSWSSEERAENQKWLEAGQVKFAMQAQLETMKTLEAQSGAKQITTLKLNRPASAKGRTSILPSIEKVSMTDAIAQASGDVRKSIEEWEAARPQWLKRYEAGKPKAEE
;
A
#
# COMPACT_ATOMS: atom_id res chain seq x y z
N MET A 1 -43.73 -40.25 -44.17
CA MET A 1 -44.32 -39.02 -44.72
C MET A 1 -43.44 -37.87 -44.23
N LEU A 2 -42.55 -37.28 -45.04
CA LEU A 2 -42.75 -36.38 -46.20
C LEU A 2 -42.85 -34.89 -45.81
N ARG A 3 -41.80 -34.13 -46.18
CA ARG A 3 -41.80 -32.70 -46.56
C ARG A 3 -42.01 -31.67 -45.42
N HIS A 4 -41.52 -30.42 -45.49
CA HIS A 4 -40.84 -29.67 -46.56
C HIS A 4 -39.75 -28.73 -45.99
N ALA A 5 -38.71 -28.44 -46.79
CA ALA A 5 -37.85 -27.27 -46.62
C ALA A 5 -38.32 -26.10 -47.49
N ARG A 6 -38.00 -24.84 -47.12
CA ARG A 6 -37.77 -23.72 -48.05
C ARG A 6 -37.00 -22.55 -47.38
N PRO A 7 -36.22 -21.75 -48.14
CA PRO A 7 -35.39 -20.67 -47.61
C PRO A 7 -36.03 -19.28 -47.76
N PHE A 8 -35.43 -18.25 -47.16
CA PHE A 8 -35.73 -16.84 -47.44
C PHE A 8 -34.57 -16.11 -48.13
N ALA A 9 -34.90 -15.01 -48.81
CA ALA A 9 -34.18 -14.51 -49.96
C ALA A 9 -33.30 -13.28 -49.73
N THR A 10 -32.46 -13.03 -50.73
CA THR A 10 -31.62 -11.84 -50.93
C THR A 10 -32.42 -10.53 -51.01
N HIS A 11 -31.86 -9.44 -50.48
CA HIS A 11 -32.19 -8.08 -50.93
C HIS A 11 -30.93 -7.30 -51.34
N THR A 12 -30.86 -6.97 -52.63
CA THR A 12 -29.92 -6.00 -53.20
C THR A 12 -30.50 -4.59 -53.13
N ALA A 13 -29.69 -3.60 -52.75
CA ALA A 13 -29.99 -2.19 -53.00
C ALA A 13 -28.71 -1.45 -53.43
N ARG A 14 -28.62 -1.10 -54.72
CA ARG A 14 -27.66 -0.10 -55.22
C ARG A 14 -28.18 1.30 -54.83
N SER A 15 -27.28 2.19 -54.44
CA SER A 15 -27.49 3.62 -54.56
C SER A 15 -26.28 4.24 -55.26
N THR A 16 -26.56 5.09 -56.24
CA THR A 16 -25.57 5.75 -57.09
C THR A 16 -25.71 7.26 -56.98
N ASN A 17 -24.64 7.99 -56.67
CA ASN A 17 -24.17 9.07 -57.54
C ASN A 17 -22.78 9.64 -57.12
N PRO A 18 -22.04 10.24 -58.06
CA PRO A 18 -20.64 10.67 -57.85
C PRO A 18 -20.49 12.18 -57.59
N ARG A 19 -19.31 12.60 -57.08
CA ARG A 19 -18.75 13.95 -57.35
C ARG A 19 -17.24 14.05 -57.14
N VAL A 20 -16.58 14.74 -58.07
CA VAL A 20 -15.12 14.93 -58.25
C VAL A 20 -14.92 16.25 -59.05
N THR A 21 -13.82 17.01 -59.01
CA THR A 21 -12.50 16.84 -58.35
C THR A 21 -11.96 18.22 -57.92
N ALA A 22 -11.36 18.36 -56.73
CA ALA A 22 -10.47 19.50 -56.42
C ALA A 22 -9.59 19.33 -55.16
N ILE A 23 -8.39 18.76 -55.31
CA ILE A 23 -7.26 19.03 -54.39
C ILE A 23 -6.00 19.21 -55.25
N SER A 24 -5.43 20.41 -55.22
CA SER A 24 -4.09 20.70 -55.76
C SER A 24 -3.46 21.85 -54.98
N ALA A 25 -2.12 21.87 -54.92
CA ALA A 25 -1.28 22.93 -54.38
C ALA A 25 -1.44 23.29 -52.87
N ARG A 26 -0.99 22.41 -51.96
CA ARG A 26 -0.60 22.82 -50.58
C ARG A 26 0.57 22.09 -49.91
N THR A 27 1.31 21.25 -50.64
CA THR A 27 2.29 20.30 -50.05
C THR A 27 3.74 20.82 -49.98
N ILE A 28 4.09 21.92 -50.65
CA ILE A 28 5.52 22.28 -50.88
C ILE A 28 6.10 23.25 -49.82
N PHE A 29 5.27 23.90 -49.00
CA PHE A 29 5.76 24.90 -48.02
C PHE A 29 6.03 24.37 -46.59
N ILE A 30 5.72 23.10 -46.30
CA ILE A 30 5.85 22.55 -44.93
C ILE A 30 7.27 22.02 -44.65
N SER A 31 7.97 21.47 -45.65
CA SER A 31 9.25 20.77 -45.45
C SER A 31 10.42 21.63 -44.97
N ARG A 32 10.42 22.95 -45.23
CA ARG A 32 11.48 23.86 -44.73
C ARG A 32 11.26 24.38 -43.31
N SER A 33 10.04 24.26 -42.76
CA SER A 33 9.76 24.65 -41.37
C SER A 33 10.28 23.58 -40.38
N LEU A 34 9.99 22.31 -40.67
CA LEU A 34 10.34 21.17 -39.84
C LEU A 34 11.86 20.99 -39.66
N GLN A 35 12.64 21.31 -40.70
CA GLN A 35 14.08 21.06 -40.70
C GLN A 35 14.86 22.05 -39.80
N ASN A 36 14.31 23.24 -39.53
CA ASN A 36 14.90 24.18 -38.56
C ASN A 36 14.47 23.93 -37.11
N GLN A 37 13.36 23.23 -36.86
CA GLN A 37 12.96 22.85 -35.49
C GLN A 37 13.83 21.70 -34.93
N GLN A 38 14.29 20.77 -35.77
CA GLN A 38 15.11 19.63 -35.33
C GLN A 38 16.44 20.04 -34.69
N VAL A 39 17.11 21.07 -35.22
CA VAL A 39 18.43 21.52 -34.73
C VAL A 39 18.38 22.15 -33.32
N THR A 40 17.21 22.67 -32.91
CA THR A 40 16.99 23.18 -31.54
C THR A 40 16.72 22.08 -30.52
N HIS A 41 15.98 21.02 -30.90
CA HIS A 41 15.71 19.90 -29.98
C HIS A 41 16.96 19.07 -29.67
N GLU A 42 17.87 18.93 -30.63
CA GLU A 42 19.10 18.13 -30.46
C GLU A 42 20.01 18.68 -29.34
N LYS A 43 19.95 19.99 -29.05
CA LYS A 43 20.70 20.59 -27.93
C LYS A 43 20.00 20.50 -26.56
N GLN A 44 18.67 20.33 -26.51
CA GLN A 44 17.95 20.07 -25.25
C GLN A 44 18.01 18.59 -24.84
N ASN A 45 18.04 17.67 -25.80
CA ASN A 45 18.14 16.23 -25.51
C ASN A 45 19.50 15.84 -24.87
N VAL A 46 20.58 16.58 -25.15
CA VAL A 46 21.90 16.36 -24.53
C VAL A 46 21.95 16.79 -23.05
N SER A 47 21.08 17.70 -22.62
CA SER A 47 20.92 18.03 -21.19
C SER A 47 20.01 17.06 -20.45
N ILE A 48 18.96 16.54 -21.09
CA ILE A 48 18.00 15.61 -20.47
C ILE A 48 18.65 14.23 -20.26
N SER A 49 19.36 13.70 -21.26
CA SER A 49 20.02 12.38 -21.17
C SER A 49 21.10 12.26 -20.09
N ARG A 50 21.71 13.37 -19.65
CA ARG A 50 22.64 13.36 -18.50
C ARG A 50 21.96 13.36 -17.14
N GLN A 51 20.67 13.71 -17.09
CA GLN A 51 19.89 13.77 -15.85
C GLN A 51 19.21 12.42 -15.57
N GLU A 52 18.91 11.63 -16.62
CA GLU A 52 18.41 10.26 -16.51
C GLU A 52 19.39 9.30 -15.78
N ASP A 53 20.71 9.50 -15.92
CA ASP A 53 21.75 8.65 -15.31
C ASP A 53 21.88 8.77 -13.78
N GLN A 54 21.43 9.89 -13.18
CA GLN A 54 21.70 10.21 -11.77
C GLN A 54 20.54 9.92 -10.81
N GLY A 55 19.33 9.67 -11.32
CA GLY A 55 18.14 9.50 -10.49
C GLY A 55 17.75 10.78 -9.74
N HIS A 56 16.68 10.69 -8.93
CA HIS A 56 16.28 11.81 -8.06
C HIS A 56 16.85 11.59 -6.64
N PRO A 57 17.57 12.55 -6.03
CA PRO A 57 18.33 12.33 -4.78
C PRO A 57 17.48 12.00 -3.54
N LYS A 58 16.15 12.23 -3.58
CA LYS A 58 15.24 11.76 -2.52
C LYS A 58 14.95 10.26 -2.61
N ILE A 59 15.08 9.64 -3.79
CA ILE A 59 14.81 8.22 -3.98
C ILE A 59 16.00 7.42 -3.46
N THR A 60 15.73 6.42 -2.62
CA THR A 60 16.72 5.43 -2.17
C THR A 60 16.39 4.06 -2.76
N ALA A 61 17.40 3.22 -3.01
CA ALA A 61 17.20 1.86 -3.49
C ALA A 61 17.59 0.81 -2.44
N VAL A 62 16.81 -0.25 -2.37
CA VAL A 62 17.17 -1.47 -1.63
C VAL A 62 17.83 -2.44 -2.63
N PRO A 63 19.01 -3.00 -2.33
CA PRO A 63 19.74 -3.85 -3.27
C PRO A 63 19.10 -5.24 -3.41
N PHE A 64 19.31 -5.89 -4.55
CA PHE A 64 19.04 -7.32 -4.73
C PHE A 64 20.09 -8.14 -3.96
N HIS A 65 19.63 -9.04 -3.07
CA HIS A 65 20.51 -9.84 -2.22
C HIS A 65 20.87 -11.23 -2.78
N PHE A 66 20.16 -11.72 -3.80
CA PHE A 66 20.42 -13.01 -4.46
C PHE A 66 20.12 -12.95 -5.96
N GLY A 67 20.56 -13.96 -6.72
CA GLY A 67 20.44 -14.00 -8.17
C GLY A 67 19.09 -14.51 -8.69
N VAL A 68 18.87 -14.33 -10.00
CA VAL A 68 17.62 -14.79 -10.66
C VAL A 68 17.48 -16.31 -10.66
N GLU A 69 18.58 -17.06 -10.62
CA GLU A 69 18.56 -18.53 -10.60
C GLU A 69 17.91 -19.08 -9.31
N ASP A 70 18.25 -18.48 -8.16
CA ASP A 70 17.63 -18.78 -6.86
C ASP A 70 16.15 -18.37 -6.86
N ALA A 71 15.86 -17.17 -7.35
CA ALA A 71 14.51 -16.66 -7.50
C ALA A 71 13.64 -17.56 -8.38
N ASN A 72 14.15 -18.01 -9.53
CA ASN A 72 13.47 -18.89 -10.47
C ASN A 72 13.01 -20.19 -9.80
N SER A 73 13.88 -20.79 -8.98
CA SER A 73 13.58 -22.02 -8.25
C SER A 73 12.42 -21.83 -7.27
N ARG A 74 12.43 -20.72 -6.52
CA ARG A 74 11.40 -20.36 -5.52
C ARG A 74 10.07 -19.95 -6.17
N LEU A 75 10.11 -19.09 -7.18
CA LEU A 75 8.97 -18.70 -8.01
C LEU A 75 8.30 -19.92 -8.66
N LYS A 76 9.08 -20.89 -9.15
CA LYS A 76 8.56 -22.14 -9.72
C LYS A 76 7.88 -23.02 -8.67
N ILE A 77 8.46 -23.18 -7.48
CA ILE A 77 7.81 -23.91 -6.36
C ILE A 77 6.48 -23.23 -6.00
N ALA A 78 6.48 -21.90 -5.86
CA ALA A 78 5.27 -21.13 -5.56
C ALA A 78 4.20 -21.24 -6.67
N ALA A 79 4.60 -21.20 -7.95
CA ALA A 79 3.70 -21.39 -9.08
C ALA A 79 3.09 -22.79 -9.11
N LEU A 80 3.88 -23.84 -8.85
CA LEU A 80 3.38 -25.21 -8.72
C LEU A 80 2.32 -25.32 -7.62
N LEU A 81 2.58 -24.74 -6.44
CA LEU A 81 1.60 -24.70 -5.34
C LEU A 81 0.34 -23.91 -5.72
N ALA A 82 0.47 -22.79 -6.45
CA ALA A 82 -0.65 -21.97 -6.92
C ALA A 82 -1.61 -22.72 -7.86
N THR A 83 -1.11 -23.68 -8.64
CA THR A 83 -1.96 -24.49 -9.53
C THR A 83 -2.82 -25.52 -8.80
N ALA A 84 -2.47 -25.86 -7.55
CA ALA A 84 -3.19 -26.77 -6.65
C ALA A 84 -3.51 -28.18 -7.21
N THR A 85 -2.88 -28.63 -8.31
CA THR A 85 -3.03 -30.01 -8.80
C THR A 85 -2.16 -30.97 -7.99
N ILE A 86 -2.66 -32.17 -7.71
CA ILE A 86 -1.92 -33.19 -6.93
C ILE A 86 -0.49 -33.44 -7.48
N PRO A 87 -0.26 -33.59 -8.81
CA PRO A 87 1.09 -33.80 -9.32
C PRO A 87 2.02 -32.60 -9.12
N ASN A 88 1.50 -31.37 -9.17
CA ASN A 88 2.29 -30.16 -8.96
C ASN A 88 2.56 -29.93 -7.46
N LEU A 89 1.64 -30.27 -6.57
CA LEU A 89 1.85 -30.26 -5.13
C LEU A 89 2.94 -31.26 -4.71
N ILE A 90 2.91 -32.49 -5.24
CA ILE A 90 3.96 -33.49 -5.01
C ILE A 90 5.31 -32.97 -5.53
N TYR A 91 5.36 -32.45 -6.75
CA TYR A 91 6.61 -31.94 -7.32
C TYR A 91 7.16 -30.72 -6.57
N ALA A 92 6.31 -29.78 -6.16
CA ALA A 92 6.70 -28.65 -5.31
C ALA A 92 7.28 -29.11 -3.97
N THR A 93 6.68 -30.14 -3.36
CA THR A 93 7.18 -30.75 -2.11
C THR A 93 8.57 -31.37 -2.33
N ILE A 94 8.75 -32.13 -3.40
CA ILE A 94 10.05 -32.73 -3.76
C ILE A 94 11.11 -31.64 -3.98
N LEU A 95 10.81 -30.60 -4.77
CA LEU A 95 11.74 -29.49 -5.03
C LEU A 95 12.09 -28.70 -3.77
N ARG A 96 11.15 -28.58 -2.81
CA ARG A 96 11.38 -27.88 -1.54
C ARG A 96 12.33 -28.64 -0.60
N PHE A 97 12.30 -29.96 -0.60
CA PHE A 97 13.12 -30.78 0.31
C PHE A 97 14.41 -31.34 -0.32
N LEU A 98 14.52 -31.37 -1.65
CA LEU A 98 15.69 -31.90 -2.37
C LEU A 98 16.26 -30.93 -3.44
N PRO A 99 16.57 -29.65 -3.11
CA PRO A 99 17.18 -28.73 -4.06
C PRO A 99 18.70 -28.95 -4.23
N PRO A 100 19.27 -28.86 -5.44
CA PRO A 100 18.65 -29.07 -6.76
C PRO A 100 18.69 -30.55 -7.18
N LEU A 101 17.59 -31.06 -7.74
CA LEU A 101 17.55 -32.43 -8.28
C LEU A 101 18.31 -32.56 -9.61
N PRO A 102 19.07 -33.65 -9.82
CA PRO A 102 19.65 -33.98 -11.12
C PRO A 102 18.59 -34.06 -12.23
N GLU A 103 18.96 -33.66 -13.45
CA GLU A 103 18.05 -33.63 -14.60
C GLU A 103 17.41 -35.01 -14.89
N SER A 104 18.16 -36.09 -14.69
CA SER A 104 17.64 -37.47 -14.80
C SER A 104 16.46 -37.76 -13.87
N VAL A 105 16.51 -37.27 -12.63
CA VAL A 105 15.42 -37.41 -11.65
C VAL A 105 14.23 -36.53 -12.04
N GLN A 106 14.49 -35.32 -12.54
CA GLN A 106 13.42 -34.45 -13.04
C GLN A 106 12.70 -35.05 -14.26
N ASN A 107 13.45 -35.64 -15.19
CA ASN A 107 12.90 -36.30 -16.38
C ASN A 107 12.09 -37.54 -15.99
N PHE A 108 12.61 -38.37 -15.09
CA PHE A 108 11.87 -39.50 -14.51
C PHE A 108 10.55 -39.05 -13.86
N LEU A 109 10.55 -38.02 -13.01
CA LEU A 109 9.31 -37.52 -12.39
C LEU A 109 8.28 -37.04 -13.43
N ARG A 110 8.73 -36.38 -14.50
CA ARG A 110 7.86 -35.94 -15.61
C ARG A 110 7.24 -37.11 -16.38
N GLU A 111 7.94 -38.22 -16.57
CA GLU A 111 7.39 -39.44 -17.19
C GLU A 111 6.24 -40.04 -16.39
N PHE A 112 6.28 -39.93 -15.05
CA PHE A 112 5.18 -40.32 -14.16
C PHE A 112 4.08 -39.23 -14.01
N GLY A 113 4.15 -38.16 -14.80
CA GLY A 113 3.22 -37.02 -14.74
C GLY A 113 3.44 -36.09 -13.54
N ILE A 114 4.40 -36.37 -12.66
CA ILE A 114 4.72 -35.56 -11.48
C ILE A 114 5.50 -34.34 -11.92
N GLY A 115 4.92 -33.15 -11.80
CA GLY A 115 5.53 -31.92 -12.31
C GLY A 115 5.68 -31.89 -13.84
N GLY A 116 4.81 -32.62 -14.55
CA GLY A 116 4.81 -32.68 -16.01
C GLY A 116 4.53 -31.32 -16.68
N ASN A 117 4.46 -31.33 -18.01
CA ASN A 117 4.33 -30.15 -18.90
C ASN A 117 3.12 -29.22 -18.63
N SER A 118 2.29 -29.53 -17.62
CA SER A 118 1.19 -28.68 -17.16
C SER A 118 1.63 -27.27 -16.78
N LEU A 119 2.85 -27.08 -16.23
CA LEU A 119 3.39 -25.76 -15.84
C LEU A 119 4.66 -25.43 -16.65
N LYS A 120 4.54 -24.44 -17.53
CA LYS A 120 5.63 -23.89 -18.34
C LYS A 120 6.06 -22.54 -17.78
N HIS A 121 7.34 -22.37 -17.50
CA HIS A 121 7.90 -21.04 -17.21
C HIS A 121 7.94 -20.19 -18.50
N VAL A 122 7.49 -18.94 -18.43
CA VAL A 122 7.44 -18.02 -19.57
C VAL A 122 8.58 -17.01 -19.49
N THR A 123 8.73 -16.34 -18.35
CA THR A 123 9.78 -15.35 -18.10
C THR A 123 9.89 -15.09 -16.59
N THR A 124 11.07 -14.69 -16.14
CA THR A 124 11.27 -14.00 -14.86
C THR A 124 11.93 -12.67 -15.14
N ARG A 125 11.49 -11.62 -14.45
CA ARG A 125 12.06 -10.27 -14.57
C ARG A 125 12.46 -9.74 -13.20
N ALA A 126 13.65 -9.15 -13.13
CA ALA A 126 14.09 -8.34 -12.01
C ALA A 126 13.50 -6.94 -12.15
N VAL A 127 12.90 -6.41 -11.08
CA VAL A 127 12.20 -5.12 -11.11
C VAL A 127 12.51 -4.33 -9.84
N LEU A 128 12.92 -3.07 -10.01
CA LEU A 128 12.89 -2.08 -8.93
C LEU A 128 11.50 -1.46 -8.89
N TRP A 129 10.72 -1.84 -7.88
CA TRP A 129 9.33 -1.43 -7.72
C TRP A 129 9.22 -0.21 -6.79
N PRO A 130 8.55 0.87 -7.20
CA PRO A 130 8.44 2.06 -6.37
C PRO A 130 7.44 1.80 -5.24
N ILE A 131 7.86 2.12 -4.01
CA ILE A 131 7.01 2.16 -2.83
C ILE A 131 7.19 3.52 -2.13
N TRP A 132 6.11 4.01 -1.54
CA TRP A 132 6.17 5.10 -0.58
C TRP A 132 6.14 4.49 0.82
N ARG A 133 7.25 4.57 1.57
CA ARG A 133 7.18 4.45 3.04
C ARG A 133 6.71 5.80 3.59
N PHE A 134 5.95 5.87 4.67
CA PHE A 134 5.50 7.14 5.23
C PHE A 134 5.30 7.09 6.74
N SER A 135 5.57 8.20 7.42
CA SER A 135 5.20 8.42 8.81
C SER A 135 4.14 9.51 8.87
N PHE A 136 3.06 9.24 9.58
CA PHE A 136 1.87 10.09 9.60
C PHE A 136 1.29 10.19 11.00
N ILE A 137 0.83 11.39 11.36
CA ILE A 137 0.15 11.69 12.62
C ILE A 137 -1.01 12.63 12.31
N ALA A 138 -2.20 12.26 12.76
CA ALA A 138 -3.38 13.11 12.63
C ALA A 138 -4.31 12.98 13.84
N GLU A 139 -5.09 14.02 14.03
CA GLU A 139 -6.10 14.14 15.07
C GLU A 139 -7.44 14.42 14.40
N ALA A 140 -8.49 13.71 14.80
CA ALA A 140 -9.83 13.84 14.24
C ALA A 140 -10.89 13.99 15.33
N GLY A 141 -11.76 14.99 15.21
CA GLY A 141 -12.97 15.07 16.02
C GLY A 141 -13.91 13.86 15.79
N ALA A 142 -14.38 13.26 16.88
CA ALA A 142 -15.39 12.19 16.84
C ALA A 142 -16.62 12.53 17.67
N LYS A 143 -17.77 12.04 17.19
CA LYS A 143 -19.08 12.18 17.83
C LYS A 143 -19.66 10.78 18.02
N GLN A 144 -20.15 10.43 19.21
CA GLN A 144 -20.78 9.12 19.44
C GLN A 144 -22.15 9.08 18.75
N LEU A 145 -22.40 8.08 17.90
CA LEU A 145 -23.65 7.86 17.15
C LEU A 145 -24.79 7.37 18.06
N GLU A 146 -24.50 6.40 18.91
CA GLU A 146 -25.47 5.85 19.85
C GLU A 146 -25.34 6.50 21.23
N GLY A 147 -26.48 6.94 21.80
CA GLY A 147 -26.57 7.42 23.17
C GLY A 147 -26.24 8.92 23.32
N SER A 148 -25.32 9.23 24.23
CA SER A 148 -25.18 10.57 24.85
C SER A 148 -24.70 11.72 23.96
N GLY A 149 -24.47 11.49 22.65
CA GLY A 149 -23.96 12.49 21.71
C GLY A 149 -22.59 13.07 22.09
N ARG A 150 -21.85 12.40 22.97
CA ARG A 150 -20.54 12.86 23.47
C ARG A 150 -19.58 13.07 22.31
N ARG A 151 -18.84 14.17 22.40
CA ARG A 151 -17.75 14.50 21.50
C ARG A 151 -16.41 14.15 22.16
N GLY A 152 -15.42 13.87 21.34
CA GLY A 152 -14.03 13.80 21.74
C GLY A 152 -13.14 13.72 20.52
N LYS A 153 -11.96 13.14 20.67
CA LYS A 153 -10.89 13.11 19.68
C LYS A 153 -10.40 11.69 19.44
N VAL A 154 -10.19 11.37 18.18
CA VAL A 154 -9.49 10.17 17.71
C VAL A 154 -8.11 10.61 17.30
N TRP A 155 -7.11 9.93 17.80
CA TRP A 155 -5.74 10.13 17.38
C TRP A 155 -5.27 8.93 16.55
N PHE A 156 -4.64 9.23 15.43
CA PHE A 156 -4.11 8.30 14.45
C PHE A 156 -2.61 8.56 14.32
N ALA A 157 -1.80 7.51 14.44
CA ALA A 157 -0.46 7.54 13.84
C ALA A 157 -0.14 6.26 13.09
N VAL A 158 0.65 6.42 12.04
CA VAL A 158 1.32 5.33 11.33
C VAL A 158 2.81 5.60 11.40
N LYS A 159 3.56 4.68 12.01
CA LYS A 159 5.02 4.68 11.98
C LYS A 159 5.45 3.83 10.79
N GLU A 160 6.09 4.45 9.81
CA GLU A 160 6.60 3.78 8.61
C GLU A 160 5.59 2.85 7.90
N GLY A 161 4.37 3.33 7.69
CA GLY A 161 3.45 2.64 6.78
C GLY A 161 4.01 2.59 5.37
N SER A 162 3.42 1.76 4.53
CA SER A 162 3.81 1.60 3.13
C SER A 162 2.60 1.72 2.23
N VAL A 163 2.73 2.36 1.07
CA VAL A 163 1.80 2.19 -0.05
C VAL A 163 2.60 2.01 -1.35
N PRO A 164 2.04 1.40 -2.40
CA PRO A 164 2.67 1.33 -3.72
C PRO A 164 2.93 2.75 -4.25
N GLY A 165 4.01 2.90 -5.02
CA GLY A 165 4.37 4.16 -5.67
C GLY A 165 3.84 4.32 -7.09
N ASN A 166 3.02 3.39 -7.61
CA ASN A 166 2.40 3.47 -8.93
C ASN A 166 0.99 2.87 -8.95
N SER A 167 0.22 3.17 -9.99
CA SER A 167 -1.21 2.81 -10.10
C SER A 167 -1.46 1.46 -10.79
N PHE A 168 -0.42 0.79 -11.30
CA PHE A 168 -0.54 -0.31 -12.26
C PHE A 168 -1.22 -1.56 -11.66
N SER A 169 -2.53 -1.72 -11.92
CA SER A 169 -3.27 -2.93 -11.56
C SER A 169 -2.75 -4.15 -12.36
N PRO A 170 -2.59 -5.34 -11.74
CA PRO A 170 -2.89 -5.69 -10.35
C PRO A 170 -1.72 -5.49 -9.38
N LEU A 171 -0.54 -5.05 -9.84
CA LEU A 171 0.68 -4.98 -9.04
C LEU A 171 0.64 -3.86 -7.98
N SER A 172 -0.12 -2.79 -8.22
CA SER A 172 -0.46 -1.78 -7.21
C SER A 172 -1.41 -2.28 -6.11
N LEU A 173 -1.76 -3.58 -6.09
CA LEU A 173 -2.47 -4.25 -5.00
C LEU A 173 -1.53 -5.19 -4.23
N LEU A 174 -0.22 -5.19 -4.55
CA LEU A 174 0.76 -6.01 -3.85
C LEU A 174 0.93 -5.52 -2.39
N PRO A 175 0.93 -6.44 -1.42
CA PRO A 175 1.00 -6.13 -0.01
C PRO A 175 2.46 -5.98 0.44
N PHE A 176 3.02 -4.79 0.23
CA PHE A 176 4.38 -4.44 0.65
C PHE A 176 4.51 -4.16 2.15
N SER A 177 4.11 -5.10 3.03
CA SER A 177 4.82 -5.14 4.32
C SER A 177 6.22 -5.64 4.01
N THR A 178 7.10 -4.65 3.82
CA THR A 178 8.53 -4.85 3.86
C THR A 178 8.87 -5.41 5.24
N GLN A 179 9.80 -6.38 5.31
CA GLN A 179 10.54 -6.66 6.54
C GLN A 179 11.23 -5.35 7.00
N PRO A 180 11.76 -5.22 8.23
CA PRO A 180 12.56 -4.06 8.61
C PRO A 180 13.62 -3.73 7.55
N ILE A 181 13.37 -2.66 6.80
CA ILE A 181 14.31 -2.10 5.83
C ILE A 181 15.49 -1.54 6.64
N PRO A 182 16.75 -1.73 6.21
CA PRO A 182 17.90 -1.11 6.86
C PRO A 182 17.68 0.39 7.09
N ASP A 183 18.02 0.90 8.28
CA ASP A 183 17.85 2.32 8.63
C ASP A 183 18.56 3.29 7.67
N VAL A 184 19.58 2.80 6.97
CA VAL A 184 20.36 3.51 5.96
C VAL A 184 20.32 2.73 4.65
N LEU A 185 19.83 3.37 3.59
CA LEU A 185 19.88 2.93 2.20
C LEU A 185 20.72 3.87 1.34
N PRO A 186 21.36 3.38 0.26
CA PRO A 186 21.99 4.25 -0.73
C PRO A 186 20.93 5.06 -1.52
N PRO A 187 21.26 6.30 -1.96
CA PRO A 187 20.50 7.00 -2.98
C PRO A 187 20.45 6.18 -4.28
N TYR A 188 19.28 6.15 -4.93
CA TYR A 188 19.08 5.43 -6.18
C TYR A 188 19.94 6.04 -7.29
N THR A 189 20.84 5.22 -7.82
CA THR A 189 21.77 5.56 -8.90
C THR A 189 21.49 4.62 -10.08
N PRO A 190 20.70 5.03 -11.09
CA PRO A 190 20.25 4.17 -12.19
C PRO A 190 21.34 3.30 -12.83
N SER A 191 22.52 3.87 -13.08
CA SER A 191 23.66 3.17 -13.70
C SER A 191 24.27 2.04 -12.84
N LEU A 192 24.14 2.11 -11.52
CA LEU A 192 24.56 1.05 -10.59
C LEU A 192 23.40 0.10 -10.29
N ASP A 193 22.23 0.65 -9.98
CA ASP A 193 21.09 -0.10 -9.47
C ASP A 193 20.39 -0.94 -10.53
N LEU A 194 20.42 -0.53 -11.80
CA LEU A 194 19.92 -1.34 -12.92
C LEU A 194 20.92 -2.41 -13.39
N ALA A 195 22.16 -2.37 -12.88
CA ALA A 195 23.26 -3.27 -13.26
C ALA A 195 23.62 -4.30 -12.16
N GLN A 196 22.95 -4.28 -11.00
CA GLN A 196 23.30 -5.12 -9.83
C GLN A 196 23.38 -6.63 -10.13
N LEU A 197 22.55 -7.12 -11.05
CA LEU A 197 22.46 -8.55 -11.42
C LEU A 197 23.30 -8.92 -12.67
N GLY A 198 24.18 -8.02 -13.12
CA GLY A 198 25.04 -8.24 -14.29
C GLY A 198 24.35 -8.00 -15.64
N PRO A 199 25.11 -8.02 -16.75
CA PRO A 199 24.64 -7.59 -18.06
C PRO A 199 23.57 -8.51 -18.68
N ASP A 200 23.56 -9.80 -18.32
CA ASP A 200 22.63 -10.79 -18.85
C ASP A 200 21.25 -10.75 -18.16
N THR A 201 21.14 -10.06 -17.03
CA THR A 201 19.88 -9.84 -16.30
C THR A 201 19.55 -8.35 -16.24
N PRO A 202 18.82 -7.80 -17.24
CA PRO A 202 18.37 -6.42 -17.16
C PRO A 202 17.34 -6.26 -16.04
N ILE A 203 17.61 -5.32 -15.13
CA ILE A 203 16.66 -4.86 -14.11
C ILE A 203 15.81 -3.74 -14.72
N ALA A 204 14.50 -3.78 -14.51
CA ALA A 204 13.60 -2.70 -14.91
C ALA A 204 13.21 -1.83 -13.71
N ALA A 205 13.48 -0.53 -13.74
CA ALA A 205 12.85 0.41 -12.80
C ALA A 205 11.44 0.77 -13.28
N VAL A 206 10.46 0.61 -12.40
CA VAL A 206 9.09 1.07 -12.64
C VAL A 206 8.96 2.52 -12.16
N PRO A 207 8.47 3.47 -12.96
CA PRO A 207 8.40 4.86 -12.53
C PRO A 207 7.45 5.04 -11.34
N PHE A 208 7.78 5.98 -10.46
CA PHE A 208 6.77 6.52 -9.53
C PHE A 208 5.65 7.15 -10.38
N GLY A 209 4.40 6.77 -10.09
CA GLY A 209 3.22 7.36 -10.70
C GLY A 209 3.01 8.79 -10.20
N GLY A 210 2.14 9.55 -10.88
CA GLY A 210 1.83 10.94 -10.55
C GLY A 210 0.98 11.12 -9.28
N TYR A 211 1.32 10.44 -8.18
CA TYR A 211 0.69 10.60 -6.88
C TYR A 211 1.64 10.23 -5.73
N THR A 212 1.38 10.85 -4.58
CA THR A 212 2.09 10.71 -3.31
C THR A 212 1.12 10.27 -2.20
N PRO A 213 1.61 9.90 -0.99
CA PRO A 213 0.73 9.68 0.16
C PRO A 213 -0.08 10.91 0.57
N ALA A 214 0.35 12.13 0.19
CA ALA A 214 -0.44 13.34 0.42
C ALA A 214 -1.68 13.39 -0.48
N ASP A 215 -1.56 13.02 -1.76
CA ASP A 215 -2.69 12.97 -2.70
C ASP A 215 -3.69 11.88 -2.32
N VAL A 216 -3.21 10.74 -1.80
CA VAL A 216 -4.05 9.70 -1.20
C VAL A 216 -4.84 10.25 -0.01
N LEU A 217 -4.21 11.07 0.84
CA LEU A 217 -4.85 11.68 2.00
C LEU A 217 -5.83 12.80 1.65
N GLU A 218 -5.52 13.64 0.66
CA GLU A 218 -6.46 14.64 0.14
C GLU A 218 -7.67 13.97 -0.53
N ARG A 219 -7.43 12.89 -1.30
CA ARG A 219 -8.52 12.09 -1.84
C ARG A 219 -9.34 11.40 -0.74
N LEU A 220 -8.73 10.94 0.35
CA LEU A 220 -9.49 10.45 1.51
C LEU A 220 -10.41 11.55 2.05
N LYS A 221 -9.93 12.77 2.27
CA LYS A 221 -10.78 13.91 2.70
C LYS A 221 -11.91 14.20 1.70
N ASN A 222 -11.60 14.24 0.40
CA ASN A 222 -12.54 14.63 -0.64
C ASN A 222 -13.60 13.55 -0.98
N GLU A 223 -13.21 12.27 -1.09
CA GLU A 223 -14.18 11.17 -1.29
C GLU A 223 -15.01 10.90 -0.03
N SER A 224 -14.46 11.20 1.16
CA SER A 224 -15.17 11.17 2.43
C SER A 224 -15.93 12.47 2.76
N GLY A 225 -16.51 13.13 1.73
CA GLY A 225 -17.64 14.07 1.91
C GLY A 225 -18.87 13.46 2.60
N ARG A 226 -18.75 12.22 3.08
CA ARG A 226 -19.56 11.54 4.06
C ARG A 226 -18.71 11.28 5.30
N ILE A 227 -19.15 11.85 6.40
CA ILE A 227 -19.15 11.24 7.74
C ILE A 227 -18.79 9.76 7.70
N VAL A 228 -17.64 9.40 8.26
CA VAL A 228 -17.25 8.00 8.46
C VAL A 228 -17.92 7.52 9.75
N GLU A 229 -18.83 6.55 9.61
CA GLU A 229 -19.45 5.88 10.75
C GLU A 229 -18.60 4.68 11.16
N TRP A 230 -17.89 4.81 12.28
CA TRP A 230 -16.85 3.86 12.73
C TRP A 230 -17.21 3.23 14.06
N HIS A 231 -17.78 2.03 14.05
CA HIS A 231 -18.17 1.28 15.26
C HIS A 231 -18.95 2.12 16.29
N GLY A 232 -19.86 2.98 15.83
CA GLY A 232 -20.64 3.87 16.69
C GLY A 232 -19.98 5.23 16.96
N LEU A 233 -18.86 5.55 16.33
CA LEU A 233 -18.32 6.91 16.21
C LEU A 233 -18.67 7.51 14.85
N LYS A 234 -18.68 8.85 14.77
CA LYS A 234 -18.97 9.65 13.59
C LYS A 234 -17.90 10.71 13.45
N ILE A 235 -17.09 10.60 12.40
CA ILE A 235 -15.93 11.46 12.10
C ILE A 235 -16.18 12.16 10.76
N ASP A 236 -16.09 13.49 10.74
CA ASP A 236 -16.16 14.29 9.50
C ASP A 236 -14.72 14.56 9.04
N LEU A 237 -14.14 13.66 8.22
CA LEU A 237 -12.71 13.73 7.87
C LEU A 237 -12.33 14.99 7.06
N GLU A 238 -13.29 15.64 6.40
CA GLU A 238 -13.08 16.89 5.69
C GLU A 238 -12.80 18.03 6.68
N LYS A 239 -13.66 18.16 7.71
CA LYS A 239 -13.62 19.29 8.67
C LYS A 239 -12.81 19.02 9.93
N ASP A 240 -12.90 17.80 10.44
CA ASP A 240 -12.41 17.44 11.77
C ASP A 240 -10.96 16.87 11.72
N LEU A 241 -10.40 16.51 10.55
CA LEU A 241 -9.06 15.87 10.42
C LEU A 241 -7.89 16.88 10.29
N ASP A 242 -7.23 17.15 11.42
CA ASP A 242 -5.96 17.87 11.51
C ASP A 242 -4.78 16.93 11.24
N VAL A 243 -3.86 17.34 10.34
CA VAL A 243 -2.72 16.54 9.89
C VAL A 243 -1.44 17.16 10.43
N GLN A 244 -0.94 16.58 11.52
CA GLN A 244 0.18 17.10 12.30
C GLN A 244 1.52 16.64 11.71
N LEU A 245 1.62 15.38 11.25
CA LEU A 245 2.77 14.87 10.49
C LEU A 245 2.29 14.21 9.21
N LEU A 246 2.98 14.49 8.10
CA LEU A 246 3.08 13.58 6.97
C LEU A 246 4.49 13.72 6.38
N ALA A 247 5.32 12.69 6.57
CA ALA A 247 6.62 12.55 5.93
C ALA A 247 6.60 11.28 5.07
N SER A 248 7.04 11.36 3.82
CA SER A 248 7.02 10.26 2.86
C SER A 248 8.41 10.03 2.25
N TYR A 249 8.79 8.77 2.14
CA TYR A 249 10.10 8.31 1.70
C TYR A 249 9.93 7.43 0.46
N PRO A 250 10.36 7.89 -0.73
CA PRO A 250 10.33 7.12 -1.96
C PRO A 250 11.45 6.07 -1.94
N ILE A 251 11.08 4.79 -2.06
CA ILE A 251 12.04 3.68 -2.08
C ILE A 251 11.82 2.84 -3.33
N TYR A 252 12.91 2.47 -4.00
CA TYR A 252 12.94 1.39 -4.96
C TYR A 252 13.18 0.06 -4.26
N PHE A 253 12.18 -0.82 -4.32
CA PHE A 253 12.16 -2.10 -3.64
C PHE A 253 12.34 -3.25 -4.64
N PRO A 254 13.33 -4.15 -4.45
CA PRO A 254 13.70 -5.16 -5.43
C PRO A 254 12.71 -6.33 -5.40
N LEU A 255 12.17 -6.66 -6.58
CA LEU A 255 11.23 -7.75 -6.78
C LEU A 255 11.68 -8.64 -7.94
N TYR A 256 11.31 -9.92 -7.86
CA TYR A 256 11.26 -10.83 -8.99
C TYR A 256 9.81 -11.13 -9.38
N ILE A 257 9.49 -10.93 -10.65
CA ILE A 257 8.17 -11.25 -11.22
C ILE A 257 8.32 -12.43 -12.16
N GLY A 258 7.76 -13.58 -11.78
CA GLY A 258 7.74 -14.81 -12.58
C GLY A 258 6.39 -15.02 -13.26
N GLU A 259 6.37 -15.13 -14.58
CA GLU A 259 5.20 -15.53 -15.35
C GLU A 259 5.28 -17.02 -15.74
N PHE A 260 4.18 -17.73 -15.53
CA PHE A 260 4.05 -19.15 -15.83
C PHE A 260 2.75 -19.41 -16.62
N GLU A 261 2.80 -20.32 -17.58
CA GLU A 261 1.66 -20.83 -18.32
C GLU A 261 1.25 -22.19 -17.75
N PHE A 262 -0.04 -22.33 -17.40
CA PHE A 262 -0.61 -23.52 -16.79
C PHE A 262 -1.78 -24.09 -17.60
N SER A 263 -1.78 -25.41 -17.81
CA SER A 263 -2.86 -26.17 -18.49
C SER A 263 -3.31 -27.33 -17.59
N PRO A 264 -4.52 -27.27 -16.97
CA PRO A 264 -4.90 -28.22 -15.92
C PRO A 264 -5.14 -29.67 -16.38
N ASP A 265 -5.66 -29.89 -17.59
CA ASP A 265 -6.17 -31.21 -18.04
C ASP A 265 -5.85 -31.51 -19.52
N ASP A 266 -4.65 -31.12 -20.02
CA ASP A 266 -4.29 -31.09 -21.46
C ASP A 266 -5.30 -30.33 -22.37
N SER A 267 -6.24 -29.61 -21.76
CA SER A 267 -7.18 -28.76 -22.47
C SER A 267 -6.42 -27.65 -23.20
N LYS A 268 -6.91 -27.24 -24.38
CA LYS A 268 -6.35 -26.11 -25.16
C LYS A 268 -6.44 -24.74 -24.43
N LYS A 269 -6.92 -24.69 -23.19
CA LYS A 269 -7.06 -23.48 -22.37
C LYS A 269 -5.82 -23.31 -21.47
N THR A 270 -4.74 -22.80 -22.04
CA THR A 270 -3.61 -22.26 -21.29
C THR A 270 -4.04 -21.05 -20.45
N ARG A 271 -3.62 -20.98 -19.20
CA ARG A 271 -3.81 -19.82 -18.32
C ARG A 271 -2.46 -19.25 -17.91
N ARG A 272 -2.38 -17.95 -17.64
CA ARG A 272 -1.17 -17.33 -17.09
C ARG A 272 -1.30 -17.13 -15.58
N VAL A 273 -0.26 -17.50 -14.85
CA VAL A 273 -0.09 -17.29 -13.42
C VAL A 273 1.12 -16.37 -13.25
N THR A 274 0.96 -15.29 -12.50
CA THR A 274 2.05 -14.38 -12.12
C THR A 274 2.34 -14.56 -10.64
N ILE A 275 3.59 -14.88 -10.31
CA ILE A 275 4.09 -14.92 -8.94
C ILE A 275 5.03 -13.72 -8.76
N VAL A 276 4.92 -13.02 -7.64
CA VAL A 276 5.85 -11.97 -7.26
C VAL A 276 6.57 -12.38 -6.00
N MET A 277 7.90 -12.21 -5.98
CA MET A 277 8.78 -12.47 -4.85
C MET A 277 9.53 -11.17 -4.53
N ASP A 278 9.70 -10.83 -3.26
CA ASP A 278 10.67 -9.79 -2.90
C ASP A 278 12.11 -10.31 -2.95
N ALA A 279 13.09 -9.40 -3.06
CA ALA A 279 14.51 -9.76 -3.23
C ALA A 279 15.46 -8.95 -2.32
N HIS A 280 14.90 -8.44 -1.22
CA HIS A 280 15.55 -7.55 -0.24
C HIS A 280 16.19 -8.27 0.95
N ASP A 281 15.92 -9.56 1.16
CA ASP A 281 16.43 -10.31 2.30
C ASP A 281 17.67 -11.11 1.88
N GLU A 282 18.68 -11.15 2.76
CA GLU A 282 19.86 -12.01 2.58
C GLU A 282 19.46 -13.49 2.58
N ASN A 283 18.42 -13.86 3.32
CA ASN A 283 17.86 -15.19 3.32
C ASN A 283 16.63 -15.28 2.39
N ALA A 284 16.81 -15.89 1.23
CA ALA A 284 15.73 -16.11 0.27
C ALA A 284 14.59 -17.03 0.78
N ASP A 285 14.73 -17.70 1.94
CA ASP A 285 13.62 -18.38 2.65
C ASP A 285 12.71 -17.43 3.42
N ASP A 286 13.21 -16.28 3.87
CA ASP A 286 12.44 -15.24 4.57
C ASP A 286 11.80 -14.24 3.57
N CYS A 287 12.19 -14.30 2.30
CA CYS A 287 11.56 -13.58 1.21
C CYS A 287 10.09 -13.93 1.00
N ARG A 288 9.26 -12.91 0.83
CA ARG A 288 7.81 -13.08 0.72
C ARG A 288 7.39 -13.38 -0.70
N LEU A 289 6.50 -14.35 -0.84
CA LEU A 289 5.89 -14.75 -2.11
C LEU A 289 4.43 -14.29 -2.13
N ALA A 290 4.12 -13.33 -3.01
CA ALA A 290 2.77 -12.97 -3.35
C ALA A 290 2.27 -13.94 -4.44
N VAL A 291 1.42 -14.87 -4.01
CA VAL A 291 0.81 -15.92 -4.85
C VAL A 291 -0.67 -15.57 -5.07
N PRO A 292 -1.19 -15.63 -6.31
CA PRO A 292 -2.62 -15.47 -6.56
C PRO A 292 -3.40 -16.64 -5.95
N ARG A 293 -4.67 -16.42 -5.58
CA ARG A 293 -5.54 -17.49 -5.04
C ARG A 293 -5.52 -18.75 -5.93
N PRO A 294 -5.36 -19.95 -5.36
CA PRO A 294 -5.28 -21.18 -6.13
C PRO A 294 -6.57 -21.47 -6.88
N TYR A 295 -6.44 -22.06 -8.06
CA TYR A 295 -7.60 -22.39 -8.90
C TYR A 295 -8.41 -23.53 -8.29
N GLY A 296 -9.75 -23.43 -8.32
CA GLY A 296 -10.64 -24.49 -7.83
C GLY A 296 -10.88 -24.52 -6.32
N GLY A 297 -10.62 -23.41 -5.61
CA GLY A 297 -11.07 -23.25 -4.22
C GLY A 297 -12.60 -23.36 -4.07
N PRO A 298 -13.13 -23.46 -2.82
CA PRO A 298 -14.55 -23.74 -2.55
C PRO A 298 -15.52 -22.69 -3.12
N THR A 299 -15.03 -21.53 -3.55
CA THR A 299 -15.68 -20.62 -4.49
C THR A 299 -14.95 -20.70 -5.84
N PRO A 300 -15.46 -21.49 -6.82
CA PRO A 300 -14.76 -21.77 -8.09
C PRO A 300 -14.37 -20.54 -8.90
N ASP A 301 -15.07 -19.42 -8.66
CA ASP A 301 -14.95 -18.17 -9.40
C ASP A 301 -14.56 -16.97 -8.50
N SER A 302 -13.97 -17.21 -7.32
CA SER A 302 -13.37 -16.10 -6.55
C SER A 302 -12.15 -15.54 -7.27
N PRO A 303 -12.00 -14.21 -7.38
CA PRO A 303 -11.00 -13.63 -8.25
C PRO A 303 -9.56 -13.87 -7.75
N THR A 304 -8.66 -14.09 -8.70
CA THR A 304 -7.21 -14.23 -8.48
C THR A 304 -6.55 -12.89 -8.13
N TYR A 305 -6.75 -12.42 -6.90
CA TYR A 305 -5.82 -11.48 -6.28
C TYR A 305 -4.84 -12.22 -5.39
N TYR A 306 -3.73 -11.55 -5.09
CA TYR A 306 -2.75 -12.01 -4.12
C TYR A 306 -3.45 -12.28 -2.79
N ILE A 307 -3.15 -13.43 -2.19
CA ILE A 307 -3.89 -13.93 -0.99
C ILE A 307 -3.69 -13.01 0.22
N ASN A 308 -2.55 -12.32 0.26
CA ASN A 308 -2.07 -11.51 1.37
C ASN A 308 -2.79 -10.15 1.38
N SER A 309 -3.44 -9.81 2.49
CA SER A 309 -4.03 -8.47 2.69
C SER A 309 -2.96 -7.38 2.61
N PRO A 310 -3.27 -6.19 2.06
CA PRO A 310 -2.34 -5.07 2.03
C PRO A 310 -1.95 -4.65 3.43
N ALA A 311 -0.69 -4.91 3.79
CA ALA A 311 -0.18 -4.72 5.14
C ALA A 311 0.24 -3.25 5.41
N PHE A 312 -0.50 -2.31 4.81
CA PHE A 312 -0.23 -0.87 4.84
C PHE A 312 -0.40 -0.24 6.25
N ILE A 313 -0.94 -1.00 7.21
CA ILE A 313 -1.35 -0.59 8.58
C ILE A 313 -0.97 -1.68 9.61
N SER A 314 0.13 -2.42 9.45
CA SER A 314 0.61 -3.31 10.54
C SER A 314 0.98 -2.53 11.81
N ASP A 315 1.53 -1.33 11.63
CA ASP A 315 2.19 -0.53 12.68
C ASP A 315 1.45 0.77 13.00
N ALA A 316 0.15 0.83 12.69
CA ALA A 316 -0.68 1.97 13.06
C ALA A 316 -1.13 1.91 14.52
N THR A 317 -1.00 3.04 15.20
CA THR A 317 -1.44 3.22 16.59
C THR A 317 -2.68 4.11 16.60
N PHE A 318 -3.70 3.67 17.36
CA PHE A 318 -4.97 4.35 17.49
C PHE A 318 -5.28 4.61 18.95
N GLN A 319 -5.66 5.86 19.27
CA GLN A 319 -6.04 6.24 20.63
C GLN A 319 -7.33 7.05 20.59
N LEU A 320 -8.26 6.75 21.51
CA LEU A 320 -9.50 7.50 21.69
C LEU A 320 -9.43 8.33 22.97
N SER A 321 -9.84 9.59 22.88
CA SER A 321 -9.87 10.52 24.00
C SER A 321 -11.26 11.17 24.12
N PRO A 322 -11.95 11.05 25.28
CA PRO A 322 -11.66 10.13 26.39
C PRO A 322 -11.96 8.67 26.01
N GLN A 323 -11.26 7.71 26.62
CA GLN A 323 -11.47 6.27 26.36
C GLN A 323 -12.91 5.83 26.68
N THR A 324 -13.58 6.52 27.62
CA THR A 324 -15.00 6.30 27.98
C THR A 324 -16.01 6.56 26.86
N LEU A 325 -15.59 7.05 25.68
CA LEU A 325 -16.44 7.11 24.49
C LEU A 325 -16.75 5.71 23.92
N TYR A 326 -15.91 4.72 24.21
CA TYR A 326 -16.01 3.38 23.62
C TYR A 326 -16.27 2.31 24.68
N ASN A 327 -17.55 2.15 25.05
CA ASN A 327 -17.99 1.23 26.11
C ASN A 327 -18.58 -0.10 25.56
N ARG A 328 -18.47 -0.38 24.26
CA ARG A 328 -18.98 -1.65 23.68
C ARG A 328 -17.91 -2.75 23.74
N SER A 329 -18.30 -3.91 24.26
CA SER A 329 -17.54 -5.17 24.24
C SER A 329 -17.57 -5.82 22.85
N LEU A 330 -17.16 -5.09 21.81
CA LEU A 330 -16.95 -5.65 20.48
C LEU A 330 -15.69 -6.53 20.51
N GLY A 331 -15.80 -7.75 19.99
CA GLY A 331 -14.78 -8.80 20.09
C GLY A 331 -13.53 -8.61 19.22
N GLY A 332 -13.14 -7.36 18.98
CA GLY A 332 -11.97 -6.99 18.18
C GLY A 332 -11.47 -5.61 18.61
N SER A 333 -10.17 -5.35 18.44
CA SER A 333 -9.61 -4.04 18.78
C SER A 333 -10.08 -2.98 17.76
N LEU A 334 -10.23 -1.74 18.22
CA LEU A 334 -10.49 -0.59 17.33
C LEU A 334 -9.48 -0.55 16.17
N ALA A 335 -8.20 -0.88 16.44
CA ALA A 335 -7.13 -0.93 15.46
C ALA A 335 -7.37 -1.97 14.35
N THR A 336 -7.90 -3.15 14.70
CA THR A 336 -8.28 -4.20 13.74
C THR A 336 -9.36 -3.69 12.80
N ALA A 337 -10.45 -3.20 13.38
CA ALA A 337 -11.57 -2.56 12.69
C ALA A 337 -11.13 -1.41 11.75
N LEU A 338 -10.12 -0.65 12.15
CA LEU A 338 -9.51 0.44 11.40
C LEU A 338 -8.71 -0.06 10.20
N SER A 339 -7.84 -1.05 10.44
CA SER A 339 -7.09 -1.76 9.40
C SER A 339 -8.03 -2.41 8.39
N ASP A 340 -9.13 -3.02 8.84
CA ASP A 340 -10.15 -3.62 7.98
C ASP A 340 -10.87 -2.56 7.12
N SER A 341 -11.27 -1.43 7.72
CA SER A 341 -12.00 -0.36 7.02
C SER A 341 -11.15 0.32 5.95
N PHE A 342 -9.89 0.63 6.27
CA PHE A 342 -8.94 1.21 5.30
C PHE A 342 -8.47 0.17 4.27
N GLY A 343 -8.29 -1.07 4.71
CA GLY A 343 -8.08 -2.22 3.84
C GLY A 343 -9.22 -2.41 2.84
N HIS A 344 -10.46 -2.18 3.22
CA HIS A 344 -11.62 -2.22 2.31
C HIS A 344 -11.69 -1.05 1.31
N TRP A 345 -10.95 0.05 1.51
CA TRP A 345 -10.85 1.16 0.56
C TRP A 345 -9.65 1.01 -0.39
N LEU A 346 -8.51 0.54 0.11
CA LEU A 346 -7.32 0.27 -0.70
C LEU A 346 -7.35 -1.10 -1.43
N ASN A 347 -8.17 -2.04 -0.98
CA ASN A 347 -8.60 -3.14 -1.82
C ASN A 347 -9.82 -2.70 -2.63
N PRO A 348 -9.86 -2.91 -3.96
CA PRO A 348 -11.12 -2.82 -4.67
C PRO A 348 -12.12 -3.82 -4.08
N PRO A 349 -13.43 -3.50 -4.06
CA PRO A 349 -14.43 -4.46 -3.59
C PRO A 349 -14.30 -5.75 -4.39
N ALA A 350 -14.39 -6.89 -3.70
CA ALA A 350 -14.35 -8.19 -4.35
C ALA A 350 -15.41 -8.19 -5.46
N ILE A 351 -14.98 -8.44 -6.71
CA ILE A 351 -15.91 -8.61 -7.83
C ILE A 351 -16.93 -9.67 -7.38
N PRO A 352 -18.23 -9.37 -7.43
CA PRO A 352 -19.24 -10.31 -6.96
C PRO A 352 -19.10 -11.60 -7.77
N PRO A 353 -19.27 -12.78 -7.14
CA PRO A 353 -18.90 -14.05 -7.75
C PRO A 353 -19.61 -14.24 -9.09
N TYR A 354 -18.97 -14.97 -10.01
CA TYR A 354 -19.52 -15.27 -11.33
C TYR A 354 -20.95 -15.82 -11.21
N GLY A 355 -21.93 -15.08 -11.73
CA GLY A 355 -23.34 -15.39 -11.56
C GLY A 355 -24.09 -14.60 -10.49
N ALA A 356 -23.46 -13.60 -9.85
CA ALA A 356 -24.20 -12.60 -9.09
C ALA A 356 -25.21 -11.88 -10.00
N GLU A 357 -26.45 -11.77 -9.54
CA GLU A 357 -27.50 -11.05 -10.24
C GLU A 357 -27.09 -9.59 -10.38
N SER A 358 -27.12 -9.07 -11.62
CA SER A 358 -27.12 -7.63 -11.85
C SER A 358 -28.35 -7.00 -11.15
N GLU A 359 -28.37 -5.68 -10.99
CA GLU A 359 -29.57 -4.97 -10.50
C GLU A 359 -30.82 -5.20 -11.39
N THR A 360 -30.64 -5.77 -12.58
CA THR A 360 -31.70 -6.18 -13.51
C THR A 360 -32.09 -7.68 -13.42
N GLY A 361 -31.53 -8.43 -12.46
CA GLY A 361 -31.81 -9.85 -12.24
C GLY A 361 -31.23 -10.79 -13.31
N GLN A 362 -30.35 -10.28 -14.19
CA GLN A 362 -29.85 -11.04 -15.34
C GLN A 362 -28.40 -11.46 -15.13
N VAL A 363 -28.21 -12.78 -15.03
CA VAL A 363 -26.89 -13.39 -14.85
C VAL A 363 -26.09 -13.36 -16.17
N ASP A 364 -25.27 -12.33 -16.34
CA ASP A 364 -24.37 -12.23 -17.50
C ASP A 364 -23.17 -13.19 -17.35
N ARG A 365 -23.28 -14.34 -18.03
CA ARG A 365 -22.24 -15.37 -18.10
C ARG A 365 -21.19 -15.11 -19.20
N THR A 366 -21.19 -13.92 -19.82
CA THR A 366 -20.32 -13.56 -20.94
C THR A 366 -19.35 -12.43 -20.65
N ALA A 367 -19.55 -11.69 -19.55
CA ALA A 367 -18.63 -10.66 -19.08
C ALA A 367 -17.22 -11.25 -18.83
N ALA A 368 -16.28 -10.94 -19.72
CA ALA A 368 -14.88 -11.33 -19.57
C ALA A 368 -14.31 -10.72 -18.28
N TYR A 369 -13.68 -11.55 -17.45
CA TYR A 369 -13.03 -11.12 -16.22
C TYR A 369 -12.05 -9.97 -16.51
N THR A 370 -12.42 -8.78 -16.06
CA THR A 370 -11.57 -7.60 -16.07
C THR A 370 -11.13 -7.39 -14.62
N PRO A 371 -9.83 -7.47 -14.28
CA PRO A 371 -9.38 -7.16 -12.94
C PRO A 371 -9.83 -5.72 -12.59
N PRO A 372 -10.24 -5.47 -11.33
CA PRO A 372 -10.71 -4.18 -10.93
C PRO A 372 -9.60 -3.16 -11.14
N ARG A 373 -10.00 -1.95 -11.51
CA ARG A 373 -9.08 -0.82 -11.49
C ARG A 373 -8.55 -0.68 -10.06
N SER A 374 -7.23 -0.54 -9.96
CA SER A 374 -6.60 -0.16 -8.72
C SER A 374 -7.27 1.10 -8.17
N PRO A 375 -7.55 1.21 -6.87
CA PRO A 375 -8.03 2.46 -6.29
C PRO A 375 -7.00 3.58 -6.50
N LEU A 376 -5.71 3.25 -6.66
CA LEU A 376 -4.65 4.22 -6.94
C LEU A 376 -4.73 4.81 -8.37
N ILE A 377 -5.38 4.12 -9.33
CA ILE A 377 -5.70 4.71 -10.65
C ILE A 377 -6.63 5.91 -10.49
N ARG A 378 -7.57 5.91 -9.53
CA ARG A 378 -8.42 7.09 -9.29
C ARG A 378 -7.69 8.24 -8.60
N VAL A 379 -6.67 7.94 -7.80
CA VAL A 379 -5.76 8.97 -7.29
C VAL A 379 -5.03 9.59 -8.48
N GLU A 380 -4.44 8.76 -9.34
CA GLU A 380 -3.72 9.20 -10.55
C GLU A 380 -4.62 9.93 -11.57
N GLU A 381 -5.84 9.49 -11.85
CA GLU A 381 -6.78 10.19 -12.76
C GLU A 381 -7.17 11.59 -12.25
N GLN A 382 -7.14 11.80 -10.93
CA GLN A 382 -7.37 13.11 -10.29
C GLN A 382 -6.08 13.93 -10.23
N ALA A 383 -4.98 13.30 -9.83
CA ALA A 383 -3.66 13.89 -9.66
C ALA A 383 -2.95 14.17 -10.99
N ALA A 384 -3.32 13.54 -12.10
CA ALA A 384 -2.84 13.86 -13.46
C ALA A 384 -3.41 15.20 -14.02
N ARG A 385 -4.15 15.94 -13.19
CA ARG A 385 -4.41 17.38 -13.38
C ARG A 385 -3.32 18.26 -12.77
N VAL A 386 -2.52 17.69 -11.89
CA VAL A 386 -1.21 18.14 -11.41
C VAL A 386 -0.15 17.45 -12.28
N GLU A 387 1.05 18.03 -12.35
CA GLU A 387 2.14 17.51 -13.18
C GLU A 387 2.86 16.33 -12.49
N GLU A 388 4.03 15.98 -13.02
CA GLU A 388 5.01 15.05 -12.42
C GLU A 388 5.15 15.24 -10.90
N VAL A 389 5.46 14.15 -10.17
CA VAL A 389 5.61 14.15 -8.69
C VAL A 389 6.38 15.39 -8.23
N ASP A 390 5.77 16.21 -7.38
CA ASP A 390 6.41 17.42 -6.85
C ASP A 390 7.54 17.05 -5.88
N TRP A 391 8.70 16.75 -6.46
CA TRP A 391 9.91 16.44 -5.73
C TRP A 391 10.41 17.61 -4.88
N SER A 392 9.89 18.83 -5.06
CA SER A 392 10.23 19.98 -4.21
C SER A 392 9.50 19.96 -2.86
N ASP A 393 8.39 19.22 -2.74
CA ASP A 393 7.60 19.10 -1.50
C ASP A 393 8.49 18.67 -0.31
N PRO A 394 8.58 19.47 0.77
CA PRO A 394 9.40 19.16 1.95
C PRO A 394 8.89 17.95 2.76
N ARG A 395 7.65 17.49 2.52
CA ARG A 395 7.12 16.23 3.06
C ARG A 395 7.77 15.01 2.40
N LEU A 396 8.29 15.14 1.18
CA LEU A 396 9.05 14.08 0.52
C LEU A 396 10.52 14.15 0.93
N GLN A 397 11.05 13.07 1.50
CA GLN A 397 12.39 13.03 2.11
C GLN A 397 13.10 11.74 1.72
N SER A 398 14.43 11.73 1.68
CA SER A 398 15.18 10.48 1.51
C SER A 398 15.01 9.60 2.75
N TRP A 399 14.92 8.28 2.57
CA TRP A 399 14.85 7.32 3.68
C TRP A 399 16.00 7.55 4.67
N SER A 400 17.24 7.65 4.18
CA SER A 400 18.47 7.81 4.98
C SER A 400 18.73 9.23 5.50
N SER A 401 17.70 10.07 5.59
CA SER A 401 17.84 11.44 6.11
C SER A 401 17.95 11.46 7.63
N GLU A 402 18.69 12.42 8.20
CA GLU A 402 18.59 12.73 9.64
C GLU A 402 17.15 13.13 10.02
N GLU A 403 16.41 13.70 9.06
CA GLU A 403 14.99 14.07 9.17
C GLU A 403 14.09 12.86 9.47
N ARG A 404 14.38 11.65 8.95
CA ARG A 404 13.69 10.40 9.35
C ARG A 404 13.76 10.17 10.86
N ALA A 405 14.94 10.37 11.46
CA ALA A 405 15.13 10.19 12.91
C ALA A 405 14.45 11.30 13.72
N GLU A 406 14.45 12.55 13.24
CA GLU A 406 13.64 13.63 13.84
C GLU A 406 12.14 13.30 13.81
N ASN A 407 11.63 12.85 12.65
CA ASN A 407 10.23 12.46 12.45
C ASN A 407 9.82 11.32 13.39
N GLN A 408 10.64 10.28 13.51
CA GLN A 408 10.40 9.17 14.42
C GLN A 408 10.36 9.63 15.88
N LYS A 409 11.34 10.42 16.32
CA LYS A 409 11.40 10.96 17.68
C LYS A 409 10.17 11.81 18.01
N TRP A 410 9.70 12.61 17.04
CA TRP A 410 8.50 13.42 17.22
C TRP A 410 7.22 12.57 17.28
N LEU A 411 7.14 11.49 16.50
CA LEU A 411 6.03 10.53 16.52
C LEU A 411 5.97 9.77 17.85
N GLU A 412 7.11 9.32 18.38
CA GLU A 412 7.21 8.63 19.67
C GLU A 412 6.85 9.56 20.84
N ALA A 413 7.33 10.82 20.83
CA ALA A 413 6.90 11.83 21.79
C ALA A 413 5.39 12.14 21.67
N GLY A 414 4.84 12.12 20.44
CA GLY A 414 3.41 12.26 20.18
C GLY A 414 2.60 11.15 20.82
N GLN A 415 2.97 9.88 20.61
CA GLN A 415 2.32 8.72 21.23
C GLN A 415 2.22 8.85 22.76
N VAL A 416 3.28 9.36 23.42
CA VAL A 416 3.30 9.61 24.86
C VAL A 416 2.35 10.74 25.25
N LYS A 417 2.44 11.89 24.60
CA LYS A 417 1.53 13.05 24.80
C LYS A 417 0.07 12.63 24.70
N PHE A 418 -0.32 11.96 23.62
CA PHE A 418 -1.71 11.57 23.37
C PHE A 418 -2.21 10.51 24.36
N ALA A 419 -1.36 9.57 24.77
CA ALA A 419 -1.72 8.60 25.81
C ALA A 419 -2.00 9.28 27.16
N MET A 420 -1.16 10.26 27.55
CA MET A 420 -1.37 11.06 28.76
C MET A 420 -2.64 11.92 28.67
N GLN A 421 -2.90 12.54 27.52
CA GLN A 421 -4.14 13.30 27.28
C GLN A 421 -5.39 12.42 27.40
N ALA A 422 -5.40 11.25 26.77
CA ALA A 422 -6.50 10.29 26.84
C ALA A 422 -6.75 9.76 28.26
N GLN A 423 -5.69 9.56 29.05
CA GLN A 423 -5.79 9.23 30.46
C GLN A 423 -6.39 10.40 31.27
N LEU A 424 -5.92 11.63 31.06
CA LEU A 424 -6.39 12.82 31.76
C LEU A 424 -7.88 13.11 31.47
N GLU A 425 -8.31 13.01 30.21
CA GLU A 425 -9.72 13.18 29.85
C GLU A 425 -10.59 12.06 30.45
N THR A 426 -10.10 10.82 30.48
CA THR A 426 -10.77 9.70 31.17
C THR A 426 -10.92 9.95 32.66
N MET A 427 -9.90 10.48 33.34
CA MET A 427 -9.99 10.84 34.75
C MET A 427 -11.02 11.95 35.00
N LYS A 428 -11.05 12.98 34.14
CA LYS A 428 -12.05 14.07 34.19
C LYS A 428 -13.47 13.56 33.94
N THR A 429 -13.70 12.64 33.00
CA THR A 429 -15.04 12.06 32.78
C THR A 429 -15.49 11.16 33.92
N LEU A 430 -14.57 10.46 34.61
CA LEU A 430 -14.87 9.67 35.81
C LEU A 430 -15.17 10.55 37.03
N GLU A 431 -14.44 11.65 37.25
CA GLU A 431 -14.75 12.64 38.29
C GLU A 431 -16.14 13.24 38.06
N ALA A 432 -16.45 13.66 36.84
CA ALA A 432 -17.75 14.22 36.47
C ALA A 432 -18.92 13.21 36.59
N GLN A 433 -18.69 11.91 36.30
CA GLN A 433 -19.72 10.87 36.39
C GLN A 433 -19.96 10.37 37.82
N SER A 434 -18.91 10.30 38.64
CA SER A 434 -19.01 9.69 39.97
C SER A 434 -19.72 10.58 40.98
N GLY A 435 -19.71 11.91 40.81
CA GLY A 435 -20.38 12.88 41.69
C GLY A 435 -19.87 12.92 43.14
N ALA A 436 -18.90 12.06 43.48
CA ALA A 436 -18.45 11.80 44.84
C ALA A 436 -16.99 12.23 45.01
N LYS A 437 -16.77 13.27 45.84
CA LYS A 437 -15.46 13.90 46.13
C LYS A 437 -14.43 12.99 46.84
N GLN A 438 -14.62 11.67 46.86
CA GLN A 438 -13.83 10.72 47.65
C GLN A 438 -13.44 9.43 46.90
N ILE A 439 -13.43 9.42 45.56
CA ILE A 439 -12.66 8.38 44.86
C ILE A 439 -11.17 8.62 45.12
N THR A 440 -10.59 7.78 45.96
CA THR A 440 -9.14 7.75 46.20
C THR A 440 -8.51 6.85 45.13
N THR A 441 -7.62 7.42 44.34
CA THR A 441 -6.85 6.66 43.34
C THR A 441 -5.60 6.07 43.99
N LEU A 442 -5.22 4.87 43.55
CA LEU A 442 -4.05 4.16 44.07
C LEU A 442 -2.83 4.53 43.22
N LYS A 443 -1.97 5.41 43.74
CA LYS A 443 -0.71 5.75 43.08
C LYS A 443 0.31 4.64 43.33
N LEU A 444 0.66 3.89 42.29
CA LEU A 444 1.70 2.87 42.34
C LEU A 444 3.05 3.52 42.04
N ASN A 445 3.76 3.96 43.09
CA ASN A 445 5.13 4.47 42.92
C ASN A 445 6.06 3.30 42.55
N ARG A 446 6.41 3.19 41.26
CA ARG A 446 7.46 2.28 40.79
C ARG A 446 8.79 2.86 41.27
N PRO A 447 9.55 2.17 42.15
CA PRO A 447 10.81 2.71 42.65
C PRO A 447 11.77 2.88 41.47
N ALA A 448 12.36 4.07 41.35
CA ALA A 448 13.42 4.32 40.37
C ALA A 448 14.55 3.29 40.58
N SER A 449 15.10 2.77 39.48
CA SER A 449 16.05 1.64 39.50
C SER A 449 17.37 2.00 40.20
N ALA A 450 17.36 1.92 41.53
CA ALA A 450 18.53 2.07 42.37
C ALA A 450 19.35 0.78 42.29
N LYS A 451 20.46 0.84 41.53
CA LYS A 451 21.43 -0.25 41.38
C LYS A 451 21.83 -0.80 42.77
N GLY A 452 21.40 -2.03 43.09
CA GLY A 452 22.06 -2.86 44.10
C GLY A 452 21.34 -3.16 45.42
N ARG A 453 20.04 -2.90 45.61
CA ARG A 453 19.31 -3.43 46.79
C ARG A 453 17.98 -4.12 46.48
N THR A 454 17.78 -5.23 47.19
CA THR A 454 16.67 -6.18 47.05
C THR A 454 15.33 -5.62 47.54
N SER A 455 14.27 -5.92 46.79
CA SER A 455 12.85 -5.84 47.18
C SER A 455 12.40 -4.53 47.86
N ILE A 456 12.13 -3.50 47.05
CA ILE A 456 11.25 -2.39 47.46
C ILE A 456 9.86 -2.69 46.92
N LEU A 457 8.92 -3.04 47.81
CA LEU A 457 7.50 -3.16 47.47
C LEU A 457 6.96 -1.78 47.02
N PRO A 458 6.10 -1.71 46.00
CA PRO A 458 5.53 -0.43 45.57
C PRO A 458 4.68 0.17 46.70
N SER A 459 5.00 1.40 47.11
CA SER A 459 4.20 2.13 48.09
C SER A 459 2.86 2.52 47.44
N ILE A 460 1.75 2.05 48.01
CA ILE A 460 0.40 2.42 47.57
C ILE A 460 -0.04 3.64 48.35
N GLU A 461 -0.02 4.81 47.70
CA GLU A 461 -0.50 6.06 48.28
C GLU A 461 -1.93 6.35 47.78
N LYS A 462 -2.82 6.73 48.71
CA LYS A 462 -4.19 7.16 48.38
C LYS A 462 -4.19 8.65 48.08
N VAL A 463 -4.26 8.99 46.80
CA VAL A 463 -4.31 10.38 46.33
C VAL A 463 -5.76 10.73 45.99
N SER A 464 -6.19 11.97 46.27
CA SER A 464 -7.53 12.42 45.85
C SER A 464 -7.62 12.46 44.32
N MET A 465 -8.80 12.20 43.74
CA MET A 465 -8.97 12.28 42.29
C MET A 465 -8.58 13.67 41.75
N THR A 466 -8.94 14.74 42.47
CA THR A 466 -8.66 16.11 42.07
C THR A 466 -7.15 16.42 42.08
N ASP A 467 -6.39 15.97 43.10
CA ASP A 467 -4.92 16.11 43.12
C ASP A 467 -4.26 15.27 42.02
N ALA A 468 -4.78 14.07 41.74
CA ALA A 468 -4.30 13.22 40.67
C ALA A 468 -4.56 13.83 39.27
N ILE A 469 -5.72 14.47 39.07
CA ILE A 469 -6.04 15.23 37.85
C ILE A 469 -5.16 16.48 37.72
N ALA A 470 -4.85 17.17 38.83
CA ALA A 470 -3.94 18.31 38.83
C ALA A 470 -2.51 17.89 38.44
N GLN A 471 -2.00 16.81 39.04
CA GLN A 471 -0.68 16.25 38.68
C GLN A 471 -0.64 15.82 37.21
N ALA A 472 -1.62 15.01 36.77
CA ALA A 472 -1.71 14.55 35.39
C ALA A 472 -1.89 15.70 34.38
N SER A 473 -2.52 16.82 34.76
CA SER A 473 -2.58 18.03 33.93
C SER A 473 -1.21 18.71 33.78
N GLY A 474 -0.39 18.71 34.84
CA GLY A 474 1.00 19.17 34.79
C GLY A 474 1.88 18.26 33.92
N ASP A 475 1.76 16.94 34.09
CA ASP A 475 2.49 15.93 33.31
C ASP A 475 2.11 15.99 31.82
N VAL A 476 0.81 16.13 31.49
CA VAL A 476 0.33 16.37 30.13
C VAL A 476 0.92 17.66 29.56
N ARG A 477 0.90 18.76 30.30
CA ARG A 477 1.49 20.03 29.83
C ARG A 477 2.98 19.88 29.50
N LYS A 478 3.74 19.22 30.37
CA LYS A 478 5.16 18.93 30.15
C LYS A 478 5.37 18.06 28.91
N SER A 479 4.55 17.03 28.69
CA SER A 479 4.64 16.19 27.48
C SER A 479 4.28 16.93 26.19
N ILE A 480 3.37 17.92 26.23
CA ILE A 480 3.11 18.83 25.10
C ILE A 480 4.34 19.69 24.83
N GLU A 481 4.93 20.30 25.86
CA GLU A 481 6.14 21.13 25.73
C GLU A 481 7.34 20.32 25.20
N GLU A 482 7.51 19.07 25.63
CA GLU A 482 8.54 18.14 25.12
C GLU A 482 8.28 17.69 23.67
N TRP A 483 7.03 17.40 23.31
CA TRP A 483 6.63 17.07 21.94
C TRP A 483 6.87 18.25 20.99
N GLU A 484 6.51 19.47 21.39
CA GLU A 484 6.74 20.68 20.60
C GLU A 484 8.22 21.02 20.45
N ALA A 485 9.01 20.83 21.51
CA ALA A 485 10.46 20.96 21.43
C ALA A 485 11.09 19.96 20.44
N ALA A 486 10.55 18.74 20.37
CA ALA A 486 10.99 17.69 19.44
C ALA A 486 10.50 17.85 17.99
N ARG A 487 9.66 18.86 17.68
CA ARG A 487 9.09 19.07 16.33
C ARG A 487 10.20 19.28 15.27
N PRO A 488 10.24 18.52 14.16
CA PRO A 488 11.30 18.60 13.14
C PRO A 488 11.46 19.99 12.50
N GLN A 489 12.67 20.32 12.06
CA GLN A 489 12.96 21.65 11.52
C GLN A 489 12.37 21.91 10.12
N TRP A 490 12.22 20.86 9.30
CA TRP A 490 11.54 20.97 8.01
C TRP A 490 10.04 21.24 8.19
N LEU A 491 9.42 20.61 9.20
CA LEU A 491 8.00 20.71 9.46
C LEU A 491 7.63 22.13 9.91
N LYS A 492 8.42 22.70 10.83
CA LYS A 492 8.32 24.11 11.24
C LYS A 492 8.38 25.08 10.06
N ARG A 493 9.26 24.82 9.08
CA ARG A 493 9.39 25.62 7.85
C ARG A 493 8.18 25.44 6.92
N TYR A 494 7.72 24.20 6.74
CA TYR A 494 6.54 23.87 5.93
C TYR A 494 5.27 24.52 6.48
N GLU A 495 5.04 24.45 7.79
CA GLU A 495 3.92 25.10 8.46
C GLU A 495 3.98 26.63 8.39
N ALA A 496 5.15 27.23 8.57
CA ALA A 496 5.34 28.67 8.44
C ALA A 496 5.14 29.18 7.00
N GLY A 497 5.31 28.31 5.99
CA GLY A 497 5.04 28.60 4.58
C GLY A 497 3.59 28.40 4.15
N LYS A 498 2.75 27.74 4.95
CA LYS A 498 1.32 27.61 4.64
C LYS A 498 0.63 28.98 4.77
N PRO A 499 -0.26 29.36 3.84
CA PRO A 499 -1.16 30.48 4.10
C PRO A 499 -1.94 30.16 5.38
N LYS A 500 -1.95 31.10 6.33
CA LYS A 500 -2.86 30.99 7.46
C LYS A 500 -4.27 30.94 6.90
N ALA A 501 -5.03 29.91 7.25
CA ALA A 501 -6.46 29.90 6.99
C ALA A 501 -7.04 31.16 7.62
N GLU A 502 -7.83 31.92 6.86
CA GLU A 502 -8.55 33.07 7.39
C GLU A 502 -9.61 32.54 8.36
N GLU A 503 -9.45 32.86 9.66
CA GLU A 503 -10.31 32.41 10.77
C GLU A 503 -11.70 33.09 10.77
#